data_AF-A0A3N7CMP8-F1
#
_entry.id   AF-A0A3N7CMP8-F1
#
_cell.length_a   1.000
_cell.length_b   1.000
_cell.length_c   1.000
_cell.angle_alpha   90.00
_cell.angle_beta   90.00
_cell.angle_gamma   90.00
#
_symmetry.space_group_name_H-M   'P 1'
#
loop_
_entity.id
_entity.type
_entity.pdbx_description
1 polymer ?
#
loop_
_entity_poly.entity_id
_entity_poly.type
_entity_poly.pdbx_seq_one_letter_code
_entity_poly.pdbx_strand_id
1 'polypeptide(L)' 'YSLDGRLLLQKALSATQATIDISTLPIGIYTVKITDNNSTKTVKLIKE' A
#
# COMPACT_ATOMS: atom_id res chain seq x y z
N TYR A 1 0.80 -4.87 -1.32
CA TYR A 1 0.86 -6.24 -1.86
C TYR A 1 0.43 -6.21 -3.32
N SER A 2 1.11 -6.97 -4.19
CA SER A 2 0.66 -7.28 -5.55
C SER A 2 -0.52 -8.27 -5.54
N LEU A 3 -1.16 -8.49 -6.68
CA LEU A 3 -2.13 -9.58 -6.90
C LEU A 3 -1.61 -10.97 -6.50
N ASP A 4 -0.30 -11.20 -6.66
CA ASP A 4 0.40 -12.43 -6.28
C ASP A 4 0.72 -12.50 -4.75
N GLY A 5 0.28 -11.51 -3.96
CA GLY A 5 0.53 -11.46 -2.52
C GLY A 5 1.94 -10.97 -2.14
N ARG A 6 2.82 -10.68 -3.11
CA ARG A 6 4.14 -10.10 -2.83
C ARG A 6 4.06 -8.71 -2.21
N LEU A 7 4.78 -8.50 -1.09
CA LEU A 7 4.97 -7.19 -0.50
C LEU A 7 5.99 -6.40 -1.35
N LEU A 8 5.52 -5.35 -2.02
CA LEU A 8 6.36 -4.50 -2.87
C LEU A 8 7.00 -3.35 -2.09
N LEU A 9 6.24 -2.77 -1.17
CA LEU A 9 6.63 -1.59 -0.41
C LEU A 9 6.13 -1.73 1.03
N GLN A 10 7.02 -1.45 1.97
CA GLN A 10 6.70 -1.35 3.39
C GLN A 10 7.32 -0.07 3.93
N LYS A 11 6.49 0.79 4.51
CA LYS A 11 6.91 2.03 5.14
C LYS A 11 6.28 2.11 6.53
N ALA A 12 7.11 2.31 7.55
CA ALA A 12 6.62 2.68 8.86
C ALA A 12 6.16 4.14 8.80
N LEU A 13 4.89 4.38 9.11
CA LEU A 13 4.27 5.70 9.10
C LEU A 13 4.07 6.14 10.54
N SER A 14 4.72 7.25 10.94
CA SER A 14 4.53 7.87 12.26
C SER A 14 3.78 9.21 12.17
N ALA A 15 3.36 9.59 10.97
CA ALA A 15 2.65 10.83 10.68
C ALA A 15 1.20 10.53 10.28
N THR A 16 0.30 11.50 10.51
CA THR A 16 -1.13 11.42 10.15
C THR A 16 -1.36 11.43 8.62
N GLN A 17 -0.34 11.79 7.84
CA GLN A 17 -0.35 11.77 6.39
C GLN A 17 0.96 11.18 5.87
N ALA A 18 0.85 10.35 4.83
CA ALA A 18 1.98 9.73 4.16
C ALA A 18 1.74 9.67 2.66
N THR A 19 2.75 10.08 1.90
CA THR A 19 2.74 9.95 0.44
C THR A 19 3.58 8.73 0.07
N ILE A 20 2.99 7.84 -0.75
CA ILE A 20 3.68 6.69 -1.30
C ILE A 20 3.72 6.84 -2.81
N ASP A 21 4.92 6.94 -3.36
CA ASP A 21 5.13 6.93 -4.80
C ASP A 21 4.88 5.52 -5.35
N ILE A 22 3.87 5.43 -6.21
CA ILE A 22 3.47 4.22 -6.95
C ILE A 22 3.84 4.30 -8.43
N SER A 23 4.61 5.31 -8.83
CA SER A 23 5.00 5.56 -10.22
C SER A 23 5.90 4.46 -10.77
N THR A 24 6.68 3.80 -9.92
CA THR A 24 7.59 2.70 -10.29
C THR A 24 6.89 1.34 -10.38
N LEU A 25 5.66 1.23 -9.92
CA LEU A 25 4.89 0.00 -9.99
C LEU A 25 4.31 -0.18 -11.39
N PRO A 26 4.36 -1.38 -11.99
CA PRO A 26 3.69 -1.64 -13.25
C PRO A 26 2.17 -1.47 -13.13
N ILE A 27 1.49 -1.27 -14.25
CA ILE A 27 0.02 -1.25 -14.29
C ILE A 27 -0.54 -2.56 -13.73
N GLY A 28 -1.61 -2.47 -12.96
CA GLY A 28 -2.17 -3.62 -12.27
C GLY A 28 -2.86 -3.29 -10.96
N ILE A 29 -3.30 -4.33 -10.29
CA ILE A 29 -4.07 -4.20 -9.05
C ILE A 29 -3.13 -4.42 -7.86
N TYR A 30 -3.26 -3.56 -6.86
CA TYR A 30 -2.49 -3.58 -5.64
C TYR A 30 -3.40 -3.49 -4.42
N THR A 31 -2.93 -4.05 -3.32
CA THR A 31 -3.60 -3.98 -2.02
C THR A 31 -2.67 -3.29 -1.03
N VAL A 32 -3.09 -2.15 -0.52
CA VAL A 32 -2.37 -1.40 0.51
C VAL A 32 -2.95 -1.79 1.87
N LYS A 33 -2.12 -2.30 2.76
CA LYS A 33 -2.50 -2.61 4.14
C LYS A 33 -1.84 -1.60 5.06
N ILE A 34 -2.65 -0.77 5.71
CA ILE A 34 -2.23 0.15 6.75
C ILE A 34 -2.56 -0.48 8.09
N THR A 35 -1.55 -0.78 8.89
CA THR A 35 -1.74 -1.28 10.25
C THR A 35 -1.30 -0.17 11.20
N ASP A 36 -2.28 0.38 11.90
CA ASP A 36 -2.09 1.21 13.08
C ASP A 36 -2.21 0.34 14.35
N ASN A 37 -1.72 0.82 15.49
CA ASN A 37 -1.77 0.12 16.78
C ASN A 37 -3.17 -0.42 17.13
N ASN A 38 -4.25 0.29 16.75
CA ASN A 38 -5.61 -0.11 17.09
C ASN A 38 -6.44 -0.59 15.90
N SER A 39 -5.94 -0.47 14.67
CA SER A 39 -6.78 -0.70 13.48
C SER A 39 -5.96 -1.09 12.26
N THR A 40 -6.45 -2.08 11.52
CA THR A 40 -5.93 -2.39 10.18
C THR A 40 -6.93 -1.95 9.13
N LYS A 41 -6.49 -1.10 8.21
CA LYS A 41 -7.25 -0.69 7.02
C LYS A 41 -6.61 -1.27 5.79
N THR A 42 -7.43 -1.85 4.93
CA THR A 42 -6.98 -2.41 3.66
C THR A 42 -7.66 -1.64 2.54
N VAL A 43 -6.86 -1.10 1.62
CA VAL A 43 -7.33 -0.29 0.50
C VAL A 43 -6.90 -0.96 -0.79
N LYS A 44 -7.83 -1.16 -1.71
CA LYS A 44 -7.51 -1.65 -3.05
C LYS A 44 -7.15 -0.46 -3.93
N LEU A 45 -6.03 -0.57 -4.60
CA LEU A 45 -5.53 0.41 -5.55
C LEU A 45 -5.48 -0.27 -6.93
N ILE A 46 -5.98 0.41 -7.95
CA ILE A 46 -5.86 -0.03 -9.34
C ILE A 46 -5.01 1.01 -10.03
N LYS A 47 -3.86 0.57 -10.57
CA LYS A 47 -2.98 1.41 -11.36
C LYS A 47 -3.25 1.13 -12.83
N GLU A 48 -3.73 2.16 -13.52
CA GLU A 48 -4.06 2.17 -14.95
C GLU A 48 -2.96 2.89 -15.73
#